data_AF-X0J958-F1
#
_entry.id   AF-X0J958-F1
#
_cell.length_a   1.000
_cell.length_b   1.000
_cell.length_c   1.000
_cell.angle_alpha   90.00
_cell.angle_beta   90.00
_cell.angle_gamma   90.00
#
_symmetry.space_group_name_H-M   'P 1'
#
loop_
_entity.id
_entity.type
_entity.pdbx_description
1 polymer ?
#
loop_
_entity_poly.entity_id
_entity_poly.type
_entity_poly.pdbx_seq_one_letter_code
_entity_poly.pdbx_strand_id
1 'polypeptide(L)'
;MMDLAAPAFDTDVGHKVEYKIRDLGTRSVTLFPTQAQVKREIKDVPLKPGVNEISIVGLSPTIDKNSVTVEGSGAATITGISVEFLPNRELFDEVYPDSDDNDDSDSDDEEEGEGEPPEVPQHGELLETKMKLIELKDEQQRAREIIGNADERIKVLDIYSKSLDKREGVNISEMLDTYKQEHQKAFEERLVGVQRERELTEAINKVTKEQMRLNKLGNKFQKKEAKNKARIQKAVQKKQEQRQKRQEEKRKEKERIRNERSRCWPLFCYTIHIQLEVSSSYTPASSRRESVSSEVELVQRPRSKTADLEETSSCNLVLSYVTNSAFWTPSYDIQLSTVDSTGTLCFDAGLHNTTSETWENCKITLSTSQATSSSLDESIPSLTPWRIKLGNKKSSSAESGAFESVVELQQQATWRNKKQAPQQPPNFRREMFGLPGHALNDYQMQLMMLEQQNKKRLMMARQEQDSTGPPAPPPPAAAMMAQQARVQAQGSQMRPPMSHNMMVQSQMVQNQMAQPQQMQQQMQQQMQQQMQQQMQQQMQQQMQQQMHSNRCSNRCSNRCSNRCSNRCSNRCSNRCSNSSSNSQEWRRWTSPLTTTSMPC
;
A
#
# COMPACT_ATOMS: atom_id res chain seq x y z
N MET A 1 4.45 42.65 13.50
CA MET A 1 3.37 43.40 14.16
C MET A 1 2.16 42.50 14.14
N MET A 2 1.82 41.92 15.30
CA MET A 2 0.60 41.14 15.45
C MET A 2 -0.53 42.15 15.63
N ASP A 3 -1.35 42.36 14.61
CA ASP A 3 -2.60 43.09 14.78
C ASP A 3 -3.52 42.20 15.63
N LEU A 4 -3.63 42.55 16.92
CA LEU A 4 -4.67 42.05 17.79
C LEU A 4 -6.01 42.54 17.22
N ALA A 5 -6.81 41.63 16.71
CA ALA A 5 -8.18 41.90 16.27
C ALA A 5 -8.94 42.65 17.37
N ALA A 6 -9.62 43.73 16.99
CA ALA A 6 -10.51 44.47 17.89
C ALA A 6 -11.56 43.50 18.47
N PRO A 7 -11.93 43.62 19.76
CA PRO A 7 -12.94 42.74 20.33
C PRO A 7 -14.27 42.94 19.61
N ALA A 8 -14.94 41.82 19.28
CA ALA A 8 -16.25 41.81 18.61
C ALA A 8 -17.32 42.65 19.33
N PHE A 9 -17.13 42.89 20.64
CA PHE A 9 -18.01 43.66 21.50
C PHE A 9 -17.20 44.48 22.50
N ASP A 10 -17.61 45.74 22.72
CA ASP A 10 -16.87 46.78 23.48
C ASP A 10 -17.20 46.79 25.00
N THR A 11 -17.92 45.78 25.50
CA THR A 11 -18.44 45.70 26.87
C THR A 11 -17.60 44.78 27.76
N ASP A 12 -17.41 45.14 29.03
CA ASP A 12 -16.75 44.32 30.06
C ASP A 12 -17.56 43.02 30.29
N VAL A 13 -17.18 41.93 29.60
CA VAL A 13 -17.88 40.64 29.64
C VAL A 13 -17.46 39.89 30.90
N GLY A 14 -18.40 39.62 31.80
CA GLY A 14 -18.14 38.95 33.08
C GLY A 14 -17.84 37.44 32.97
N HIS A 15 -18.28 36.78 31.90
CA HIS A 15 -18.04 35.35 31.71
C HIS A 15 -17.94 34.97 30.23
N LYS A 16 -16.84 34.33 29.84
CA LYS A 16 -16.57 33.89 28.47
C LYS A 16 -16.44 32.37 28.40
N VAL A 17 -17.20 31.74 27.50
CA VAL A 17 -17.16 30.30 27.24
C VAL A 17 -16.82 30.05 25.78
N GLU A 18 -15.84 29.20 25.52
CA GLU A 18 -15.41 28.85 24.16
C GLU A 18 -15.79 27.40 23.84
N TYR A 19 -16.46 27.20 22.71
CA TYR A 19 -16.79 25.89 22.16
C TYR A 19 -16.11 25.69 20.82
N LYS A 20 -15.49 24.52 20.66
CA LYS A 20 -14.95 24.08 19.37
C LYS A 20 -16.03 23.37 18.59
N ILE A 21 -16.15 23.71 17.32
CA ILE A 21 -17.20 23.18 16.48
C ILE A 21 -17.16 21.65 16.32
N ARG A 22 -15.97 21.07 16.45
CA ARG A 22 -15.69 19.64 16.29
C ARG A 22 -16.20 18.81 17.47
N ASP A 23 -16.26 19.45 18.65
CA ASP A 23 -16.75 18.83 19.87
C ASP A 23 -18.28 18.97 19.99
N LEU A 24 -18.90 19.78 19.11
CA LEU A 24 -20.34 20.00 19.10
C LEU A 24 -21.08 18.94 18.27
N GLY A 25 -22.11 18.34 18.88
CA GLY A 25 -23.00 17.40 18.22
C GLY A 25 -23.81 18.05 17.08
N THR A 26 -23.98 17.31 15.98
CA THR A 26 -24.83 17.74 14.86
C THR A 26 -26.23 17.15 15.02
N ARG A 27 -27.25 18.01 15.20
CA ARG A 27 -28.65 17.57 15.41
C ARG A 27 -29.27 17.08 14.10
N SER A 28 -29.15 17.87 13.04
CA SER A 28 -29.70 17.51 11.72
C SER A 28 -29.03 18.26 10.59
N VAL A 29 -28.93 17.60 9.44
CA VAL A 29 -28.45 18.20 8.19
C VAL A 29 -29.53 18.02 7.12
N THR A 30 -29.95 19.13 6.51
CA THR A 30 -30.86 19.11 5.37
C THR A 30 -30.09 19.45 4.12
N LEU A 31 -30.01 18.52 3.18
CA LEU A 31 -29.28 18.69 1.92
C LEU A 31 -30.25 19.09 0.83
N PHE A 32 -29.86 20.12 0.09
CA PHE A 32 -30.51 20.57 -1.12
C PHE A 32 -29.61 20.25 -2.33
N PRO A 33 -30.11 20.42 -3.56
CA PRO A 33 -29.31 20.14 -4.76
C PRO A 33 -28.04 21.01 -4.91
N THR A 34 -27.98 22.16 -4.24
CA THR A 34 -26.86 23.14 -4.37
C THR A 34 -26.20 23.53 -3.05
N GLN A 35 -26.85 23.29 -1.91
CA GLN A 35 -26.41 23.74 -0.60
C GLN A 35 -26.91 22.80 0.50
N ALA A 36 -26.41 22.97 1.72
CA ALA A 36 -26.87 22.23 2.89
C ALA A 36 -27.15 23.18 4.04
N GLN A 37 -28.23 22.93 4.77
CA GLN A 37 -28.51 23.57 6.05
C GLN A 37 -28.09 22.63 7.18
N VAL A 38 -27.22 23.10 8.06
CA VAL A 38 -26.72 22.34 9.22
C VAL A 38 -27.29 22.95 10.48
N LYS A 39 -27.82 22.11 11.37
CA LYS A 39 -28.25 22.48 12.71
C LYS A 39 -27.42 21.74 13.75
N ARG A 40 -26.72 22.48 14.60
CA ARG A 40 -25.94 21.97 15.73
C ARG A 40 -26.61 22.32 17.05
N GLU A 41 -26.45 21.43 18.03
CA GLU A 41 -27.05 21.60 19.35
C GLU A 41 -25.93 21.68 20.40
N ILE A 42 -26.02 22.69 21.26
CA ILE A 42 -25.13 22.91 22.39
C ILE A 42 -26.00 22.79 23.64
N LYS A 43 -25.74 21.75 24.43
CA LYS A 43 -26.51 21.47 25.65
C LYS A 43 -25.80 22.00 26.87
N ASP A 44 -26.58 22.41 27.85
CA ASP A 44 -26.12 22.74 29.21
C ASP A 44 -24.98 23.77 29.24
N VAL A 45 -25.13 24.86 28.49
CA VAL A 45 -24.17 25.96 28.51
C VAL A 45 -24.19 26.61 29.89
N PRO A 46 -23.08 26.65 30.64
CA PRO A 46 -23.05 27.23 31.97
C PRO A 46 -23.08 28.75 31.88
N LEU A 47 -24.06 29.37 32.55
CA LEU A 47 -24.22 30.81 32.57
C LEU A 47 -24.06 31.37 33.97
N LYS A 48 -23.38 32.52 34.05
CA LYS A 48 -23.29 33.33 35.26
C LYS A 48 -24.28 34.49 35.18
N PRO A 49 -24.74 35.04 36.31
CA PRO A 49 -25.58 36.24 36.31
C PRO A 49 -24.84 37.41 35.63
N GLY A 50 -25.55 38.15 34.76
CA GLY A 50 -24.97 39.23 33.95
C GLY A 50 -24.74 38.84 32.48
N VAL A 51 -23.81 39.55 31.84
CA VAL A 51 -23.48 39.37 30.41
C VAL A 51 -22.47 38.23 30.25
N ASN A 52 -22.86 37.23 29.49
CA ASN A 52 -22.04 36.09 29.09
C ASN A 52 -21.72 36.19 27.59
N GLU A 53 -20.49 35.88 27.20
CA GLU A 53 -20.10 35.73 25.80
C GLU A 53 -19.78 34.27 25.51
N ILE A 54 -20.39 33.73 24.46
CA ILE A 54 -20.11 32.38 23.97
C ILE A 54 -19.42 32.52 22.61
N SER A 55 -18.23 31.96 22.50
CA SER A 55 -17.47 31.93 21.24
C SER A 55 -17.48 30.52 20.66
N ILE A 56 -18.01 30.35 19.45
CA ILE A 56 -17.98 29.08 18.72
C ILE A 56 -16.93 29.19 17.62
N VAL A 57 -15.84 28.42 17.75
CA VAL A 57 -14.66 28.50 16.89
C VAL A 57 -14.58 27.29 15.96
N GLY A 58 -14.09 27.51 14.72
CA GLY A 58 -13.71 26.45 13.79
C GLY A 58 -14.71 26.15 12.67
N LEU A 59 -15.72 27.01 12.48
CA LEU A 59 -16.71 26.85 11.43
C LEU A 59 -16.08 26.93 10.04
N SER A 60 -16.53 26.06 9.11
CA SER A 60 -15.93 25.96 7.78
C SER A 60 -16.01 27.29 7.02
N PRO A 61 -14.97 27.67 6.25
CA PRO A 61 -15.01 28.88 5.42
C PRO A 61 -16.04 28.82 4.29
N THR A 62 -16.70 27.68 4.10
CA THR A 62 -17.72 27.44 3.06
C THR A 62 -19.12 27.84 3.48
N ILE A 63 -19.28 28.33 4.71
CA ILE A 63 -20.54 28.81 5.27
C ILE A 63 -20.90 30.18 4.70
N ASP A 64 -22.19 30.39 4.45
CA ASP A 64 -22.73 31.72 4.18
C ASP A 64 -22.86 32.51 5.49
N LYS A 65 -22.07 33.58 5.62
CA LYS A 65 -22.03 34.47 6.79
C LYS A 65 -23.42 34.99 7.18
N ASN A 66 -24.28 35.27 6.20
CA ASN A 66 -25.59 35.89 6.44
C ASN A 66 -26.68 34.87 6.85
N SER A 67 -26.38 33.57 6.76
CA SER A 67 -27.31 32.49 7.06
C SER A 67 -27.29 32.03 8.52
N VAL A 68 -26.36 32.56 9.32
CA VAL A 68 -26.12 32.15 10.70
C VAL A 68 -27.26 32.62 11.60
N THR A 69 -27.89 31.67 12.28
CA THR A 69 -29.02 31.89 13.20
C THR A 69 -28.80 31.08 14.48
N VAL A 70 -29.18 31.64 15.62
CA VAL A 70 -29.07 30.98 16.93
C VAL A 70 -30.42 31.02 17.61
N GLU A 71 -30.94 29.85 17.94
CA GLU A 71 -32.14 29.68 18.75
C GLU A 71 -31.72 29.29 20.17
N GLY A 72 -32.24 29.97 21.19
CA GLY A 72 -31.95 29.67 22.59
C GLY A 72 -33.18 29.16 23.33
N SER A 73 -33.00 28.17 24.19
CA SER A 73 -34.02 27.67 25.12
C SER A 73 -33.42 27.63 26.54
N GLY A 74 -33.95 28.46 27.44
CA GLY A 74 -33.43 28.57 28.80
C GLY A 74 -33.73 29.93 29.45
N ALA A 75 -33.05 30.22 30.55
CA ALA A 75 -33.27 31.43 31.36
C ALA A 75 -32.52 32.70 30.86
N ALA A 76 -31.93 32.66 29.67
CA ALA A 76 -31.09 33.72 29.13
C ALA A 76 -31.65 34.30 27.82
N THR A 77 -31.45 35.60 27.61
CA THR A 77 -31.86 36.30 26.39
C THR A 77 -30.64 36.56 25.50
N ILE A 78 -30.77 36.34 24.19
CA ILE A 78 -29.71 36.62 23.21
C ILE A 78 -29.72 38.12 22.90
N THR A 79 -28.65 38.82 23.28
CA THR A 79 -28.50 40.28 23.08
C THR A 79 -27.88 40.60 21.72
N GLY A 80 -26.95 39.76 21.25
CA GLY A 80 -26.25 40.00 19.98
C GLY A 80 -25.53 38.77 19.44
N ILE A 81 -25.36 38.74 18.12
CA ILE A 81 -24.60 37.71 17.39
C ILE A 81 -23.64 38.43 16.45
N SER A 82 -22.35 38.13 16.55
CA SER A 82 -21.31 38.59 15.64
C SER A 82 -20.62 37.40 14.98
N VAL A 83 -20.23 37.53 13.72
CA VAL A 83 -19.55 36.47 12.94
C VAL A 83 -18.29 37.05 12.33
N GLU A 84 -17.15 36.52 12.74
CA GLU A 84 -15.82 36.94 12.33
C GLU A 84 -15.12 35.86 11.50
N PHE A 85 -14.30 36.29 10.55
CA PHE A 85 -13.53 35.39 9.70
C PHE A 85 -12.05 35.51 10.07
N LEU A 86 -11.49 34.47 10.69
CA LEU A 86 -10.16 34.50 11.30
C LEU A 86 -9.30 33.33 10.81
N PRO A 87 -7.95 33.46 10.83
CA PRO A 87 -7.05 32.33 10.62
C PRO A 87 -7.36 31.20 11.61
N ASN A 88 -7.24 29.95 11.14
CA ASN A 88 -7.46 28.80 11.99
C ASN A 88 -6.38 28.76 13.09
N ARG A 89 -6.83 28.84 14.34
CA ARG A 89 -5.96 28.78 15.53
C ARG A 89 -5.56 27.35 15.87
N GLU A 90 -6.27 26.34 15.36
CA GLU A 90 -5.94 24.94 15.61
C GLU A 90 -4.78 24.48 14.72
N LEU A 91 -3.84 23.75 15.32
CA LEU A 91 -2.77 23.09 14.60
C LEU A 91 -3.21 21.69 14.17
N PHE A 92 -2.96 21.37 12.90
CA PHE A 92 -3.32 20.07 12.34
C PHE A 92 -2.64 18.91 13.07
N ASP A 93 -1.36 19.07 13.41
CA ASP A 93 -0.58 17.99 14.04
C ASP A 93 -0.96 17.74 15.51
N GLU A 94 -1.52 18.73 16.22
CA GLU A 94 -2.07 18.53 17.56
C GLU A 94 -3.38 17.73 17.51
N VAL A 95 -4.15 17.97 16.46
CA VAL A 95 -5.46 17.35 16.25
C VAL A 95 -5.35 15.94 15.66
N TYR A 96 -4.44 15.79 14.70
CA TYR A 96 -4.15 14.54 14.01
C TYR A 96 -2.65 14.25 14.16
N PRO A 97 -2.20 13.82 15.35
CA PRO A 97 -0.78 13.52 15.57
C PRO A 97 -0.29 12.43 14.62
N ASP A 98 0.97 12.51 14.21
CA ASP A 98 1.68 11.41 13.54
C ASP A 98 1.84 10.28 14.55
N SER A 99 0.85 9.40 14.61
CA SER A 99 0.82 8.25 15.51
C SER A 99 1.82 7.17 15.07
N ASP A 100 3.08 7.54 14.87
CA ASP A 100 4.18 6.61 14.58
C ASP A 100 4.95 6.22 15.86
N ASP A 101 4.79 6.96 16.96
CA ASP A 101 5.70 6.78 18.10
C ASP A 101 5.26 5.79 19.19
N ASN A 102 3.98 5.43 19.36
CA ASN A 102 3.59 4.66 20.57
C ASN A 102 2.33 3.78 20.45
N ASP A 103 2.23 2.84 19.50
CA ASP A 103 1.25 1.74 19.67
C ASP A 103 1.51 0.47 18.83
N ASP A 104 2.78 0.05 18.71
CA ASP A 104 3.14 -1.26 18.13
C ASP A 104 4.18 -1.97 19.01
N SER A 105 4.15 -1.74 20.34
CA SER A 105 4.79 -2.66 21.29
C SER A 105 3.89 -3.89 21.49
N ASP A 106 3.57 -4.53 20.38
CA ASP A 106 2.97 -5.86 20.36
C ASP A 106 4.16 -6.83 20.36
N SER A 107 4.96 -6.68 21.44
CA SER A 107 6.09 -7.51 21.84
C SER A 107 5.54 -8.80 22.42
N ASP A 108 4.87 -9.57 21.58
CA ASP A 108 4.82 -11.00 21.80
C ASP A 108 6.20 -11.53 21.42
N ASP A 109 7.11 -11.44 22.39
CA ASP A 109 8.21 -12.37 22.54
C ASP A 109 7.59 -13.77 22.53
N GLU A 110 7.41 -14.33 21.32
CA GLU A 110 7.42 -15.77 21.13
C GLU A 110 8.88 -16.19 21.42
N GLU A 111 9.24 -16.16 22.70
CA GLU A 111 10.43 -16.76 23.26
C GLU A 111 10.33 -18.23 22.84
N GLU A 112 11.03 -18.58 21.75
CA GLU A 112 11.20 -19.94 21.31
C GLU A 112 11.92 -20.65 22.45
N GLY A 113 11.14 -21.24 23.37
CA GLY A 113 11.64 -22.14 24.37
C GLY A 113 12.47 -23.18 23.64
N GLU A 114 13.79 -23.04 23.76
CA GLU A 114 14.78 -24.01 23.32
C GLU A 114 14.54 -25.26 24.14
N GLY A 115 13.57 -26.07 23.70
CA GLY A 115 13.36 -27.40 24.19
C GLY A 115 14.64 -28.16 23.95
N GLU A 116 15.35 -28.39 25.05
CA GLU A 116 16.51 -29.27 25.19
C GLU A 116 16.36 -30.45 24.24
N PRO A 117 17.36 -30.71 23.35
CA PRO A 117 17.22 -31.74 22.35
C PRO A 117 16.87 -33.05 23.05
N PRO A 118 15.80 -33.75 22.65
CA PRO A 118 15.43 -34.99 23.31
C PRO A 118 16.64 -35.93 23.23
N GLU A 119 17.19 -36.29 24.38
CA GLU A 119 18.31 -37.22 24.45
C GLU A 119 17.90 -38.49 23.73
N VAL A 120 18.46 -38.72 22.55
CA VAL A 120 18.08 -39.85 21.71
C VAL A 120 18.60 -41.10 22.41
N PRO A 121 17.73 -42.02 22.89
CA PRO A 121 18.18 -43.22 23.62
C PRO A 121 19.09 -44.15 22.79
N GLN A 122 19.14 -43.94 21.46
CA GLN A 122 19.88 -44.74 20.50
C GLN A 122 21.36 -44.38 20.36
N HIS A 123 21.83 -43.26 20.93
CA HIS A 123 23.26 -42.93 20.88
C HIS A 123 24.08 -43.94 21.69
N GLY A 124 23.53 -44.44 22.81
CA GLY A 124 24.15 -45.49 23.63
C GLY A 124 24.31 -46.81 22.88
N GLU A 125 23.24 -47.31 22.25
CA GLU A 125 23.27 -48.57 21.48
C GLU A 125 24.21 -48.51 20.25
N LEU A 126 24.29 -47.36 19.58
CA LEU A 126 25.22 -47.15 18.48
C LEU A 126 26.68 -47.11 18.96
N LEU A 127 26.93 -46.52 20.13
CA LEU A 127 28.25 -46.49 20.75
C LEU A 127 28.68 -47.90 21.18
N GLU A 128 27.78 -48.65 21.81
CA GLU A 128 28.04 -50.02 22.26
C GLU A 128 28.35 -50.95 21.09
N THR A 129 27.59 -50.86 19.99
CA THR A 129 27.87 -51.62 18.76
C THR A 129 29.17 -51.21 18.08
N LYS A 130 29.57 -49.93 18.17
CA LYS A 130 30.88 -49.46 17.70
C LYS A 130 32.02 -50.06 18.54
N MET A 131 31.89 -50.08 19.86
CA MET A 131 32.90 -50.65 20.76
C MET A 131 33.08 -52.15 20.54
N LYS A 132 31.97 -52.91 20.48
CA LYS A 132 32.00 -54.35 20.15
C LYS A 132 32.67 -54.64 18.81
N LEU A 133 32.49 -53.76 17.82
CA LEU A 133 33.11 -53.91 16.50
C LEU A 133 34.62 -53.67 16.54
N ILE A 134 35.09 -52.75 17.39
CA ILE A 134 36.52 -52.51 17.63
C ILE A 134 37.13 -53.76 18.28
N GLU A 135 36.53 -54.25 19.37
CA GLU A 135 37.01 -55.44 20.09
C GLU A 135 37.13 -56.67 19.18
N LEU A 136 36.11 -56.93 18.35
CA LEU A 136 36.13 -58.06 17.41
C LEU A 136 37.20 -57.91 16.32
N LYS A 137 37.49 -56.68 15.89
CA LYS A 137 38.57 -56.42 14.92
C LYS A 137 39.94 -56.62 15.56
N ASP A 138 40.12 -56.20 16.80
CA ASP A 138 41.36 -56.42 17.54
C ASP A 138 41.63 -57.92 17.75
N GLU A 139 40.58 -58.69 18.05
CA GLU A 139 40.69 -60.16 18.14
C GLU A 139 40.98 -60.82 16.78
N GLN A 140 40.39 -60.31 15.68
CA GLN A 140 40.69 -60.79 14.33
C GLN A 140 42.16 -60.53 13.99
N GLN A 141 42.70 -59.38 14.39
CA GLN A 141 44.11 -59.06 14.20
C GLN A 141 45.02 -60.01 14.99
N ARG A 142 44.67 -60.32 16.25
CA ARG A 142 45.39 -61.35 17.04
C ARG A 142 45.37 -62.72 16.36
N ALA A 143 44.23 -63.16 15.83
CA ALA A 143 44.13 -64.42 15.10
C ALA A 143 45.01 -64.43 13.83
N ARG A 144 45.09 -63.30 13.12
CA ARG A 144 45.97 -63.15 11.93
C ARG A 144 47.45 -63.21 12.29
N GLU A 145 47.84 -62.66 13.42
CA GLU A 145 49.23 -62.77 13.90
C GLU A 145 49.61 -64.21 14.24
N ILE A 146 48.70 -64.99 14.83
CA ILE A 146 48.90 -66.43 15.07
C ILE A 146 49.09 -67.19 13.75
N ILE A 147 48.25 -66.91 12.74
CA ILE A 147 48.38 -67.49 11.40
C ILE A 147 49.73 -67.10 10.78
N GLY A 148 50.10 -65.82 10.86
CA GLY A 148 51.36 -65.30 10.33
C GLY A 148 52.59 -65.94 10.98
N ASN A 149 52.59 -66.09 12.31
CA ASN A 149 53.66 -66.74 13.06
C ASN A 149 53.79 -68.22 12.65
N ALA A 150 52.68 -68.95 12.57
CA ALA A 150 52.68 -70.35 12.13
C ALA A 150 53.17 -70.51 10.68
N ASP A 151 52.76 -69.62 9.77
CA ASP A 151 53.25 -69.57 8.39
C ASP A 151 54.77 -69.28 8.33
N GLU A 152 55.27 -68.39 9.17
CA GLU A 152 56.72 -68.12 9.30
C GLU A 152 57.48 -69.34 9.85
N ARG A 153 56.95 -70.02 10.86
CA ARG A 153 57.54 -71.24 11.42
C ARG A 153 57.62 -72.36 10.38
N ILE A 154 56.57 -72.56 9.59
CA ILE A 154 56.56 -73.50 8.46
C ILE A 154 57.63 -73.11 7.43
N LYS A 155 57.71 -71.83 7.04
CA LYS A 155 58.75 -71.35 6.10
C LYS A 155 60.17 -71.61 6.62
N VAL A 156 60.42 -71.37 7.91
CA VAL A 156 61.73 -71.62 8.54
C VAL A 156 62.05 -73.12 8.50
N LEU A 157 61.08 -73.98 8.83
CA LEU A 157 61.23 -75.44 8.76
C LEU A 157 61.51 -75.91 7.32
N ASP A 158 60.80 -75.38 6.32
CA ASP A 158 61.02 -75.68 4.90
C ASP A 158 62.44 -75.30 4.44
N ILE A 159 62.93 -74.13 4.86
CA ILE A 159 64.29 -73.66 4.54
C ILE A 159 65.32 -74.56 5.22
N TYR A 160 65.11 -74.89 6.49
CA TYR A 160 65.99 -75.78 7.24
C TYR A 160 66.05 -77.16 6.58
N SER A 161 64.91 -77.75 6.21
CA SER A 161 64.83 -79.03 5.49
C SER A 161 65.64 -79.02 4.19
N LYS A 162 65.54 -77.96 3.39
CA LYS A 162 66.29 -77.81 2.13
C LYS A 162 67.80 -77.66 2.32
N SER A 163 68.27 -77.35 3.52
CA SER A 163 69.69 -77.16 3.84
C SER A 163 70.39 -78.42 4.39
N LEU A 164 69.63 -79.48 4.72
CA LEU A 164 70.12 -80.68 5.40
C LEU A 164 71.00 -81.58 4.53
N ASP A 165 70.80 -81.63 3.21
CA ASP A 165 71.57 -82.48 2.26
C ASP A 165 73.08 -82.13 2.17
N LYS A 166 73.53 -81.06 2.85
CA LYS A 166 74.88 -80.49 2.73
C LYS A 166 75.79 -80.73 3.95
N ARG A 167 75.36 -81.47 4.97
CA ARG A 167 76.15 -81.71 6.21
C ARG A 167 76.52 -83.18 6.39
N GLU A 168 77.80 -83.48 6.60
CA GLU A 168 78.30 -84.84 6.88
C GLU A 168 78.01 -85.26 8.34
N GLY A 169 77.57 -86.51 8.54
CA GLY A 169 77.40 -87.13 9.87
C GLY A 169 76.00 -87.02 10.52
N VAL A 170 74.97 -86.63 9.77
CA VAL A 170 73.61 -86.43 10.31
C VAL A 170 72.72 -87.67 10.12
N ASN A 171 72.03 -88.10 11.18
CA ASN A 171 71.02 -89.16 11.09
C ASN A 171 69.72 -88.61 10.45
N ILE A 172 69.55 -88.87 9.15
CA ILE A 172 68.46 -88.33 8.32
C ILE A 172 67.07 -88.75 8.84
N SER A 173 66.92 -89.96 9.39
CA SER A 173 65.62 -90.47 9.83
C SER A 173 65.07 -89.68 11.02
N GLU A 174 65.89 -89.46 12.04
CA GLU A 174 65.51 -88.75 13.27
C GLU A 174 65.19 -87.26 12.98
N MET A 175 65.92 -86.65 12.05
CA MET A 175 65.69 -85.26 11.64
C MET A 175 64.42 -85.07 10.80
N LEU A 176 64.08 -86.03 9.95
CA LEU A 176 62.82 -86.02 9.22
C LEU A 176 61.62 -86.21 10.15
N ASP A 177 61.76 -87.00 11.21
CA ASP A 177 60.71 -87.21 12.20
C ASP A 177 60.50 -85.96 13.07
N THR A 178 61.57 -85.28 13.51
CA THR A 178 61.46 -83.99 14.20
C THR A 178 60.88 -82.90 13.31
N TYR A 179 61.30 -82.81 12.05
CA TYR A 179 60.69 -81.90 11.06
C TYR A 179 59.19 -82.16 10.89
N LYS A 180 58.79 -83.42 10.67
CA LYS A 180 57.37 -83.79 10.52
C LYS A 180 56.57 -83.41 11.77
N GLN A 181 57.09 -83.65 12.97
CA GLN A 181 56.43 -83.31 14.22
C GLN A 181 56.27 -81.79 14.40
N GLU A 182 57.33 -81.01 14.18
CA GLU A 182 57.28 -79.55 14.35
C GLU A 182 56.47 -78.85 13.26
N HIS A 183 56.52 -79.35 12.03
CA HIS A 183 55.68 -78.90 10.92
C HIS A 183 54.20 -79.23 11.18
N GLN A 184 53.91 -80.44 11.68
CA GLN A 184 52.54 -80.83 12.05
C GLN A 184 51.98 -79.92 13.15
N LYS A 185 52.75 -79.65 14.21
CA LYS A 185 52.35 -78.70 15.27
C LYS A 185 52.09 -77.30 14.72
N ALA A 186 52.95 -76.79 13.82
CA ALA A 186 52.79 -75.46 13.23
C ALA A 186 51.54 -75.39 12.34
N PHE A 187 51.28 -76.47 11.60
CA PHE A 187 50.09 -76.58 10.75
C PHE A 187 48.79 -76.66 11.56
N GLU A 188 48.80 -77.37 12.70
CA GLU A 188 47.68 -77.42 13.64
C GLU A 188 47.39 -76.04 14.25
N GLU A 189 48.41 -75.30 14.68
CA GLU A 189 48.26 -73.92 15.18
C GLU A 189 47.69 -72.99 14.11
N ARG A 190 48.17 -73.11 12.86
CA ARG A 190 47.65 -72.38 11.70
C ARG A 190 46.18 -72.70 11.43
N LEU A 191 45.78 -73.97 11.50
CA LEU A 191 44.39 -74.40 11.30
C LEU A 191 43.46 -73.78 12.36
N VAL A 192 43.88 -73.78 13.62
CA VAL A 192 43.13 -73.16 14.73
C VAL A 192 42.99 -71.64 14.51
N GLY A 193 44.07 -70.96 14.10
CA GLY A 193 44.05 -69.54 13.76
C GLY A 193 43.09 -69.22 12.62
N VAL A 194 43.11 -69.99 11.53
CA VAL A 194 42.22 -69.82 10.37
C VAL A 194 40.76 -70.06 10.74
N GLN A 195 40.47 -71.08 11.56
CA GLN A 195 39.12 -71.33 12.05
C GLN A 195 38.60 -70.16 12.88
N ARG A 196 39.45 -69.64 13.78
CA ARG A 196 39.11 -68.48 14.61
C ARG A 196 38.91 -67.20 13.80
N GLU A 197 39.74 -66.96 12.78
CA GLU A 197 39.60 -65.82 11.88
C GLU A 197 38.26 -65.87 11.12
N ARG A 198 37.81 -67.05 10.67
CA ARG A 198 36.51 -67.23 10.00
C ARG A 198 35.35 -66.89 10.94
N GLU A 199 35.36 -67.42 12.16
CA GLU A 199 34.34 -67.13 13.18
C GLU A 199 34.26 -65.63 13.50
N LEU A 200 35.42 -64.98 13.69
CA LEU A 200 35.50 -63.55 13.97
C LEU A 200 35.03 -62.72 12.78
N THR A 201 35.35 -63.12 11.56
CA THR A 201 34.87 -62.46 10.34
C THR A 201 33.35 -62.52 10.21
N GLU A 202 32.73 -63.65 10.53
CA GLU A 202 31.27 -63.78 10.58
C GLU A 202 30.64 -62.91 11.68
N ALA A 203 31.26 -62.86 12.86
CA ALA A 203 30.81 -62.00 13.96
C ALA A 203 30.90 -60.51 13.61
N ILE A 204 32.01 -60.06 13.02
CA ILE A 204 32.20 -58.69 12.53
C ILE A 204 31.13 -58.35 11.48
N ASN A 205 30.85 -59.27 10.55
CA ASN A 205 29.82 -59.09 9.52
C ASN A 205 28.40 -58.98 10.10
N LYS A 206 28.11 -59.64 11.24
CA LYS A 206 26.82 -59.49 11.94
C LYS A 206 26.71 -58.12 12.63
N VAL A 207 27.74 -57.72 13.37
CA VAL A 207 27.74 -56.43 14.12
C VAL A 207 27.75 -55.23 13.16
N THR A 208 28.51 -55.29 12.07
CA THR A 208 28.50 -54.25 11.02
C THR A 208 27.12 -54.07 10.38
N LYS A 209 26.38 -55.15 10.14
CA LYS A 209 24.99 -55.08 9.64
C LYS A 209 24.08 -54.37 10.63
N GLU A 210 24.22 -54.66 11.93
CA GLU A 210 23.42 -54.01 12.97
C GLU A 210 23.77 -52.53 13.10
N GLN A 211 25.05 -52.18 13.08
CA GLN A 211 25.51 -50.80 13.06
C GLN A 211 24.96 -50.01 11.86
N MET A 212 24.95 -50.61 10.67
CA MET A 212 24.37 -50.00 9.47
C MET A 212 22.86 -49.79 9.61
N ARG A 213 22.15 -50.75 10.22
CA ARG A 213 20.71 -50.65 10.49
C ARG A 213 20.41 -49.50 11.45
N LEU A 214 21.13 -49.42 12.58
CA LEU A 214 20.98 -48.35 13.58
C LEU A 214 21.31 -46.97 12.98
N ASN A 215 22.40 -46.85 12.23
CA ASN A 215 22.74 -45.61 11.51
C ASN A 215 21.63 -45.19 10.52
N LYS A 216 21.04 -46.14 9.79
CA LYS A 216 19.93 -45.85 8.87
C LYS A 216 18.68 -45.39 9.61
N LEU A 217 18.42 -45.91 10.80
CA LEU A 217 17.30 -45.50 11.65
C LEU A 217 17.53 -44.10 12.22
N GLY A 218 18.72 -43.82 12.77
CA GLY A 218 19.10 -42.49 13.27
C GLY A 218 19.04 -41.42 12.19
N ASN A 219 19.60 -41.69 11.01
CA ASN A 219 19.52 -40.79 9.85
C ASN A 219 18.07 -40.53 9.39
N LYS A 220 17.17 -41.52 9.51
CA LYS A 220 15.75 -41.32 9.20
C LYS A 220 15.07 -40.43 10.24
N PHE A 221 15.40 -40.58 11.52
CA PHE A 221 14.85 -39.77 12.59
C PHE A 221 15.31 -38.30 12.48
N GLN A 222 16.62 -38.06 12.35
CA GLN A 222 17.18 -36.72 12.13
C GLN A 222 16.59 -36.03 10.90
N LYS A 223 16.39 -36.76 9.79
CA LYS A 223 15.73 -36.21 8.59
C LYS A 223 14.27 -35.82 8.85
N LYS A 224 13.56 -36.55 9.72
CA LYS A 224 12.18 -36.19 10.11
C LYS A 224 12.16 -34.94 11.00
N GLU A 225 13.04 -34.86 11.98
CA GLU A 225 13.16 -33.68 12.85
C GLU A 225 13.56 -32.43 12.06
N ALA A 226 14.59 -32.51 11.22
CA ALA A 226 15.00 -31.41 10.36
C ALA A 226 13.86 -30.96 9.43
N LYS A 227 13.07 -31.91 8.89
CA LYS A 227 11.89 -31.59 8.08
C LYS A 227 10.79 -30.91 8.91
N ASN A 228 10.57 -31.32 10.16
CA ASN A 228 9.60 -30.68 11.05
C ASN A 228 10.05 -29.27 11.46
N LYS A 229 11.31 -29.10 11.89
CA LYS A 229 11.89 -27.77 12.20
C LYS A 229 11.80 -26.82 11.00
N ALA A 230 12.17 -27.27 9.81
CA ALA A 230 12.05 -26.47 8.59
C ALA A 230 10.58 -26.14 8.21
N ARG A 231 9.60 -26.98 8.57
CA ARG A 231 8.18 -26.67 8.38
C ARG A 231 7.69 -25.61 9.37
N ILE A 232 8.11 -25.70 10.64
CA ILE A 232 7.78 -24.74 11.69
C ILE A 232 8.37 -23.37 11.35
N GLN A 233 9.67 -23.30 11.05
CA GLN A 233 10.34 -22.04 10.67
C GLN A 233 9.70 -21.38 9.45
N LYS A 234 9.31 -22.16 8.43
CA LYS A 234 8.58 -21.62 7.26
C LYS A 234 7.19 -21.09 7.63
N ALA A 235 6.51 -21.71 8.59
CA ALA A 235 5.20 -21.25 9.05
C ALA A 235 5.33 -19.95 9.85
N VAL A 236 6.33 -19.87 10.75
CA VAL A 236 6.66 -18.65 11.52
C VAL A 236 7.04 -17.51 10.58
N GLN A 237 7.96 -17.74 9.64
CA GLN A 237 8.37 -16.73 8.66
C GLN A 237 7.20 -16.22 7.82
N LYS A 238 6.31 -17.12 7.37
CA LYS A 238 5.10 -16.74 6.63
C LYS A 238 4.12 -15.92 7.48
N LYS A 239 3.97 -16.26 8.77
CA LYS A 239 3.13 -15.50 9.73
C LYS A 239 3.70 -14.09 9.95
N GLN A 240 5.02 -13.97 10.12
CA GLN A 240 5.72 -12.68 10.25
C GLN A 240 5.57 -11.81 8.99
N GLU A 241 5.78 -12.37 7.79
CA GLU A 241 5.59 -11.66 6.52
C GLU A 241 4.14 -11.17 6.35
N GLN A 242 3.15 -11.99 6.70
CA GLN A 242 1.74 -11.58 6.68
C GLN A 242 1.42 -10.46 7.68
N ARG A 243 2.02 -10.49 8.89
CA ARG A 243 1.86 -9.43 9.90
C ARG A 243 2.46 -8.12 9.41
N GLN A 244 3.69 -8.15 8.88
CA GLN A 244 4.37 -6.98 8.31
C GLN A 244 3.56 -6.38 7.15
N LYS A 245 3.06 -7.22 6.22
CA LYS A 245 2.22 -6.74 5.12
C LYS A 245 0.94 -6.07 5.61
N ARG A 246 0.28 -6.63 6.64
CA ARG A 246 -0.92 -6.04 7.25
C ARG A 246 -0.61 -4.71 7.95
N GLN A 247 0.52 -4.61 8.65
CA GLN A 247 0.98 -3.37 9.29
C GLN A 247 1.32 -2.31 8.23
N GLU A 248 1.99 -2.69 7.14
CA GLU A 248 2.30 -1.78 6.04
C GLU A 248 1.03 -1.27 5.34
N GLU A 249 0.05 -2.13 5.08
CA GLU A 249 -1.26 -1.75 4.52
C GLU A 249 -1.99 -0.78 5.46
N LYS A 250 -2.01 -1.06 6.77
CA LYS A 250 -2.57 -0.15 7.77
C LYS A 250 -1.85 1.19 7.80
N ARG A 251 -0.51 1.21 7.72
CA ARG A 251 0.30 2.44 7.73
C ARG A 251 0.02 3.29 6.49
N LYS A 252 0.00 2.67 5.30
CA LYS A 252 -0.37 3.36 4.05
C LYS A 252 -1.79 3.90 4.09
N GLU A 253 -2.73 3.16 4.65
CA GLU A 253 -4.11 3.62 4.79
C GLU A 253 -4.22 4.79 5.78
N LYS A 254 -3.51 4.73 6.92
CA LYS A 254 -3.41 5.86 7.87
C LYS A 254 -2.81 7.10 7.19
N GLU A 255 -1.74 6.94 6.43
CA GLU A 255 -1.09 8.03 5.68
C GLU A 255 -2.01 8.60 4.60
N ARG A 256 -2.75 7.75 3.88
CA ARG A 256 -3.79 8.17 2.93
C ARG A 256 -4.85 9.03 3.62
N ILE A 257 -5.39 8.57 4.76
CA ILE A 257 -6.38 9.30 5.54
C ILE A 257 -5.81 10.63 6.05
N ARG A 258 -4.55 10.65 6.54
CA ARG A 258 -3.88 11.88 6.98
C ARG A 258 -3.76 12.88 5.83
N ASN A 259 -3.35 12.44 4.65
CA ASN A 259 -3.23 13.29 3.46
C ASN A 259 -4.60 13.81 2.97
N GLU A 260 -5.64 12.99 3.05
CA GLU A 260 -7.01 13.45 2.74
C GLU A 260 -7.49 14.50 3.76
N ARG A 261 -7.20 14.29 5.05
CA ARG A 261 -7.51 15.25 6.12
C ARG A 261 -6.72 16.55 5.98
N SER A 262 -5.43 16.48 5.65
CA SER A 262 -4.58 17.67 5.47
C SER A 262 -5.05 18.52 4.30
N ARG A 263 -5.52 17.89 3.22
CA ARG A 263 -6.08 18.57 2.06
C ARG A 263 -7.40 19.29 2.35
N CYS A 264 -8.19 18.79 3.29
CA CYS A 264 -9.45 19.38 3.71
C CYS A 264 -9.32 20.25 4.97
N TRP A 265 -8.11 20.47 5.47
CA TRP A 265 -7.86 21.29 6.66
C TRP A 265 -8.11 22.77 6.35
N PRO A 266 -8.98 23.47 7.08
CA PRO A 266 -9.24 24.89 6.83
C PRO A 266 -8.09 25.75 7.35
N LEU A 267 -7.56 26.62 6.50
CA LEU A 267 -6.57 27.64 6.88
C LEU A 267 -7.22 28.83 7.59
N PHE A 268 -8.49 29.08 7.28
CA PHE A 268 -9.30 30.13 7.88
C PHE A 268 -10.65 29.56 8.27
N CYS A 269 -11.19 30.02 9.40
CA CYS A 269 -12.45 29.55 9.96
C CYS A 269 -13.32 30.76 10.36
N TYR A 270 -14.63 30.55 10.37
CA TYR A 270 -15.52 31.50 11.02
C TYR A 270 -15.55 31.26 12.53
N THR A 271 -15.63 32.35 13.28
CA THR A 271 -15.88 32.36 14.72
C THR A 271 -17.17 33.14 14.97
N ILE A 272 -18.11 32.54 15.69
CA ILE A 272 -19.36 33.20 16.08
C ILE A 272 -19.25 33.61 17.54
N HIS A 273 -19.52 34.87 17.82
CA HIS A 273 -19.64 35.42 19.16
C HIS A 273 -21.11 35.68 19.48
N ILE A 274 -21.62 35.07 20.53
CA ILE A 274 -23.01 35.19 20.98
C ILE A 274 -22.99 35.85 22.35
N GLN A 275 -23.68 36.98 22.49
CA GLN A 275 -23.87 37.62 23.79
C GLN A 275 -25.21 37.19 24.38
N LEU A 276 -25.16 36.67 25.59
CA LEU A 276 -26.32 36.28 26.38
C LEU A 276 -26.39 37.09 27.66
N GLU A 277 -27.57 37.58 28.01
CA GLU A 277 -27.82 38.23 29.29
C GLU A 277 -28.68 37.33 30.17
N VAL A 278 -28.20 37.09 31.40
CA VAL A 278 -28.97 36.42 32.46
C VAL A 278 -29.38 37.48 33.48
N SER A 279 -30.66 37.83 33.46
CA SER A 279 -31.23 38.79 34.41
C SER A 279 -31.32 38.16 35.81
N SER A 280 -30.48 38.59 36.75
CA SER A 280 -30.51 38.15 38.15
C SER A 280 -31.66 38.77 38.98
N SER A 281 -32.44 39.66 38.36
CA SER A 281 -33.59 40.31 38.99
C SER A 281 -34.83 40.15 38.12
N TYR A 282 -35.81 39.41 38.65
CA TYR A 282 -37.17 39.29 38.13
C TYR A 282 -37.77 40.69 37.95
N THR A 283 -37.68 41.21 36.74
CA THR A 283 -38.46 42.37 36.32
C THR A 283 -39.55 41.80 35.40
N PRO A 284 -40.80 41.68 35.86
CA PRO A 284 -41.85 41.19 34.99
C PRO A 284 -41.93 42.15 33.80
N ALA A 285 -41.97 41.59 32.59
CA ALA A 285 -42.18 42.33 31.36
C ALA A 285 -43.47 43.16 31.48
N SER A 286 -43.31 44.39 31.95
CA SER A 286 -44.35 45.37 32.03
C SER A 286 -44.45 46.06 30.68
N SER A 287 -45.64 45.96 30.11
CA SER A 287 -46.22 46.84 29.09
C SER A 287 -46.50 46.17 27.74
N ARG A 288 -47.40 45.19 27.74
CA ARG A 288 -48.59 45.25 26.88
C ARG A 288 -49.81 44.85 27.70
N ARG A 289 -50.73 45.80 27.82
CA ARG A 289 -52.05 45.69 28.45
C ARG A 289 -52.77 44.43 28.00
N GLU A 290 -53.28 43.67 28.96
CA GLU A 290 -54.64 43.12 28.90
C GLU A 290 -55.10 42.89 30.34
N SER A 291 -56.00 43.77 30.78
CA SER A 291 -56.66 43.69 32.07
C SER A 291 -57.83 42.70 31.95
N VAL A 292 -57.81 41.62 32.71
CA VAL A 292 -59.03 41.02 33.30
C VAL A 292 -58.69 40.35 34.63
N SER A 293 -59.53 40.67 35.61
CA SER A 293 -59.43 40.31 37.02
C SER A 293 -59.60 38.81 37.27
N SER A 294 -58.85 38.27 38.23
CA SER A 294 -59.45 37.46 39.29
C SER A 294 -58.60 37.50 40.55
N GLU A 295 -59.27 37.93 41.60
CA GLU A 295 -58.94 37.91 43.01
C GLU A 295 -58.97 36.45 43.51
N VAL A 296 -57.93 36.00 44.22
CA VAL A 296 -57.98 35.15 45.44
C VAL A 296 -56.63 34.46 45.73
N GLU A 297 -56.28 34.52 47.01
CA GLU A 297 -55.31 33.75 47.80
C GLU A 297 -53.79 33.99 47.66
N LEU A 298 -53.33 34.85 48.57
CA LEU A 298 -52.02 34.78 49.20
C LEU A 298 -51.74 33.36 49.76
N VAL A 299 -50.70 32.71 49.25
CA VAL A 299 -49.90 31.76 50.04
C VAL A 299 -48.47 32.28 50.09
N GLN A 300 -48.13 32.88 51.22
CA GLN A 300 -46.76 33.17 51.62
C GLN A 300 -46.00 31.85 51.74
N ARG A 301 -44.99 31.63 50.90
CA ARG A 301 -43.94 30.65 51.17
C ARG A 301 -42.82 31.30 51.99
N PRO A 302 -42.36 30.64 53.07
CA PRO A 302 -41.43 31.24 54.02
C PRO A 302 -40.03 31.40 53.42
N ARG A 303 -39.41 32.55 53.73
CA ARG A 303 -37.96 32.76 53.61
C ARG A 303 -37.24 31.68 54.41
N SER A 304 -36.53 30.79 53.73
CA SER A 304 -35.53 29.92 54.34
C SER A 304 -34.15 30.25 53.78
N LYS A 305 -33.36 30.90 54.63
CA LYS A 305 -31.93 30.66 54.90
C LYS A 305 -30.98 30.60 53.70
N THR A 306 -30.19 31.66 53.58
CA THR A 306 -28.75 31.66 53.24
C THR A 306 -28.17 30.29 52.88
N ALA A 307 -28.06 30.05 51.58
CA ALA A 307 -27.08 29.14 51.03
C ALA A 307 -26.37 29.92 49.92
N ASP A 308 -25.09 30.22 50.14
CA ASP A 308 -24.16 30.60 49.08
C ASP A 308 -24.00 29.38 48.14
N LEU A 309 -24.99 29.18 47.28
CA LEU A 309 -24.95 28.26 46.16
C LEU A 309 -24.93 29.17 44.93
N GLU A 310 -23.79 29.23 44.24
CA GLU A 310 -23.73 29.81 42.91
C GLU A 310 -24.77 29.08 42.03
N GLU A 311 -25.95 29.66 41.85
CA GLU A 311 -26.98 29.15 40.95
C GLU A 311 -26.47 29.29 39.52
N THR A 312 -25.72 28.29 39.04
CA THR A 312 -25.32 28.20 37.64
C THR A 312 -26.55 27.88 36.81
N SER A 313 -27.21 28.92 36.31
CA SER A 313 -28.25 28.77 35.29
C SER A 313 -27.64 28.17 34.03
N SER A 314 -28.30 27.19 33.40
CA SER A 314 -27.87 26.64 32.12
C SER A 314 -28.85 27.01 31.00
N CYS A 315 -28.36 27.04 29.76
CA CYS A 315 -29.21 27.16 28.57
C CYS A 315 -28.82 26.17 27.48
N ASN A 316 -29.77 25.87 26.61
CA ASN A 316 -29.55 25.09 25.40
C ASN A 316 -29.59 26.01 24.20
N LEU A 317 -28.63 25.88 23.29
CA LEU A 317 -28.54 26.66 22.07
C LEU A 317 -28.58 25.75 20.85
N VAL A 318 -29.30 26.18 19.82
CA VAL A 318 -29.34 25.54 18.51
C VAL A 318 -28.79 26.52 17.48
N LEU A 319 -27.61 26.20 16.95
CA LEU A 319 -26.95 26.96 15.89
C LEU A 319 -27.41 26.41 14.53
N SER A 320 -27.90 27.27 13.65
CA SER A 320 -28.34 26.92 12.29
C SER A 320 -27.65 27.81 11.26
N TYR A 321 -27.08 27.21 10.22
CA TYR A 321 -26.39 27.91 9.13
C TYR A 321 -26.44 27.11 7.82
N VAL A 322 -26.14 27.79 6.71
CA VAL A 322 -26.11 27.22 5.36
C VAL A 322 -24.68 27.17 4.83
N THR A 323 -24.32 26.08 4.14
CA THR A 323 -23.05 25.89 3.45
C THR A 323 -23.26 25.54 1.98
N ASN A 324 -22.42 26.10 1.10
CA ASN A 324 -22.49 25.89 -0.34
C ASN A 324 -21.60 24.73 -0.83
N SER A 325 -20.89 24.06 0.08
CA SER A 325 -19.92 22.99 -0.24
C SER A 325 -20.41 21.59 0.13
N ALA A 326 -21.72 21.45 0.38
CA ALA A 326 -22.37 20.16 0.49
C ALA A 326 -23.72 20.17 -0.22
N PHE A 327 -24.02 19.08 -0.93
CA PHE A 327 -25.24 18.92 -1.70
C PHE A 327 -25.52 17.43 -1.93
N TRP A 328 -26.69 17.13 -2.47
CA TRP A 328 -27.03 15.78 -2.90
C TRP A 328 -27.51 15.77 -4.35
N THR A 329 -27.30 14.64 -5.03
CA THR A 329 -27.73 14.44 -6.42
C THR A 329 -28.59 13.17 -6.52
N PRO A 330 -29.79 13.25 -7.14
CA PRO A 330 -30.59 12.05 -7.40
C PRO A 330 -29.95 11.18 -8.48
N SER A 331 -29.97 9.87 -8.27
CA SER A 331 -29.57 8.85 -9.23
C SER A 331 -30.69 7.81 -9.32
N TYR A 332 -30.95 7.32 -10.53
CA TYR A 332 -32.01 6.36 -10.80
C TYR A 332 -31.40 5.16 -11.51
N ASP A 333 -31.52 3.97 -10.93
CA ASP A 333 -31.20 2.72 -11.59
C ASP A 333 -32.51 2.03 -12.02
N ILE A 334 -32.62 1.71 -13.31
CA ILE A 334 -33.81 1.10 -13.89
C ILE A 334 -33.48 -0.27 -14.47
N GLN A 335 -34.13 -1.29 -13.92
CA GLN A 335 -33.98 -2.67 -14.39
C GLN A 335 -35.29 -3.12 -15.04
N LEU A 336 -35.23 -3.41 -16.33
CA LEU A 336 -36.40 -3.77 -17.14
C LEU A 336 -36.36 -5.28 -17.47
N SER A 337 -37.38 -6.04 -17.09
CA SER A 337 -37.61 -7.42 -17.56
C SER A 337 -38.61 -7.40 -18.70
N THR A 338 -38.14 -7.67 -19.93
CA THR A 338 -38.99 -7.75 -21.12
C THR A 338 -39.83 -9.02 -21.17
N VAL A 339 -39.42 -10.07 -20.45
CA VAL A 339 -40.13 -11.35 -20.37
C VAL A 339 -41.39 -11.22 -19.53
N ASP A 340 -41.32 -10.46 -18.44
CA ASP A 340 -42.43 -10.30 -17.48
C ASP A 340 -43.20 -8.98 -17.69
N SER A 341 -42.75 -8.11 -18.59
CA SER A 341 -43.29 -6.74 -18.78
C SER A 341 -43.29 -5.91 -17.49
N THR A 342 -42.36 -6.18 -16.57
CA THR A 342 -42.20 -5.47 -15.31
C THR A 342 -40.87 -4.72 -15.27
N GLY A 343 -40.85 -3.55 -14.65
CA GLY A 343 -39.64 -2.78 -14.38
C GLY A 343 -39.48 -2.47 -12.90
N THR A 344 -38.26 -2.57 -12.39
CA THR A 344 -37.88 -2.10 -11.05
C THR A 344 -37.12 -0.79 -11.17
N LEU A 345 -37.54 0.23 -10.43
CA LEU A 345 -36.86 1.51 -10.35
C LEU A 345 -36.27 1.67 -8.94
N CYS A 346 -34.95 1.69 -8.86
CA CYS A 346 -34.22 1.98 -7.64
C CYS A 346 -33.86 3.47 -7.62
N PHE A 347 -34.14 4.13 -6.49
CA PHE A 347 -33.79 5.53 -6.28
C PHE A 347 -32.59 5.63 -5.33
N ASP A 348 -31.49 6.13 -5.86
CA ASP A 348 -30.24 6.33 -5.14
C ASP A 348 -29.97 7.83 -4.93
N ALA A 349 -29.36 8.18 -3.81
CA ALA A 349 -28.95 9.54 -3.51
C ALA A 349 -27.43 9.63 -3.37
N GLY A 350 -26.79 10.38 -4.26
CA GLY A 350 -25.38 10.69 -4.18
C GLY A 350 -25.13 11.87 -3.23
N LEU A 351 -24.56 11.60 -2.06
CA LEU A 351 -24.17 12.65 -1.10
C LEU A 351 -22.77 13.18 -1.43
N HIS A 352 -22.66 14.50 -1.55
CA HIS A 352 -21.39 15.18 -1.75
C HIS A 352 -21.16 16.14 -0.60
N ASN A 353 -20.18 15.82 0.26
CA ASN A 353 -19.72 16.71 1.31
C ASN A 353 -18.26 17.07 1.04
N THR A 354 -18.02 18.34 0.72
CA THR A 354 -16.66 18.91 0.58
C THR A 354 -16.37 19.97 1.65
N THR A 355 -17.25 20.06 2.66
CA THR A 355 -17.00 20.87 3.85
C THR A 355 -15.87 20.24 4.68
N SER A 356 -15.20 21.06 5.49
CA SER A 356 -14.22 20.61 6.49
C SER A 356 -14.87 20.14 7.79
N GLU A 357 -16.15 19.80 7.76
CA GLU A 357 -16.94 19.49 8.96
C GLU A 357 -17.38 18.03 8.99
N THR A 358 -17.29 17.45 10.18
CA THR A 358 -17.77 16.09 10.46
C THR A 358 -19.20 16.14 10.99
N TRP A 359 -20.06 15.26 10.47
CA TRP A 359 -21.47 15.16 10.87
C TRP A 359 -21.73 13.77 11.46
N GLU A 360 -21.40 13.59 12.74
CA GLU A 360 -21.59 12.31 13.43
C GLU A 360 -23.01 12.17 13.99
N ASN A 361 -23.60 10.98 13.86
CA ASN A 361 -24.87 10.60 14.48
C ASN A 361 -26.05 11.58 14.23
N CYS A 362 -26.08 12.25 13.08
CA CYS A 362 -27.09 13.27 12.77
C CYS A 362 -28.21 12.76 11.86
N LYS A 363 -29.40 13.38 11.98
CA LYS A 363 -30.51 13.13 11.04
C LYS A 363 -30.24 13.84 9.72
N ILE A 364 -30.06 13.07 8.64
CA ILE A 364 -29.92 13.60 7.28
C ILE A 364 -31.30 13.61 6.59
N THR A 365 -31.68 14.77 6.04
CA THR A 365 -32.90 14.94 5.24
C THR A 365 -32.53 15.40 3.85
N LEU A 366 -33.01 14.69 2.82
CA LEU A 366 -32.81 15.06 1.42
C LEU A 366 -34.02 15.83 0.94
N SER A 367 -33.81 17.07 0.50
CA SER A 367 -34.86 17.92 -0.04
C SER A 367 -34.61 18.18 -1.52
N THR A 368 -35.62 17.96 -2.35
CA THR A 368 -35.63 18.34 -3.76
C THR A 368 -35.98 19.82 -3.95
N SER A 369 -36.39 20.52 -2.89
CA SER A 369 -36.61 21.96 -2.94
C SER A 369 -35.30 22.65 -3.28
N GLN A 370 -35.31 23.49 -4.31
CA GLN A 370 -34.27 24.49 -4.46
C GLN A 370 -34.57 25.54 -3.40
N ALA A 371 -34.06 25.36 -2.19
CA ALA A 371 -34.03 26.43 -1.19
C ALA A 371 -32.98 27.44 -1.66
N THR A 372 -33.24 28.14 -2.77
CA THR A 372 -32.54 29.38 -3.04
C THR A 372 -33.05 30.35 -1.98
N SER A 373 -32.34 30.45 -0.85
CA SER A 373 -32.50 31.60 0.03
C SER A 373 -31.87 32.81 -0.65
N SER A 374 -32.29 33.13 -1.87
CA SER A 374 -32.06 34.43 -2.50
C SER A 374 -33.05 35.37 -1.86
N SER A 375 -32.56 36.03 -0.82
CA SER A 375 -33.14 37.25 -0.30
C SER A 375 -33.46 38.21 -1.45
N LEU A 376 -34.73 38.64 -1.52
CA LEU A 376 -35.24 39.86 -2.15
C LEU A 376 -35.17 40.04 -3.69
N ASP A 377 -34.30 39.36 -4.44
CA ASP A 377 -34.07 39.66 -5.88
C ASP A 377 -34.61 38.62 -6.89
N GLU A 378 -35.33 37.59 -6.44
CA GLU A 378 -35.86 36.56 -7.34
C GLU A 378 -37.21 36.98 -7.90
N SER A 379 -37.20 37.58 -9.10
CA SER A 379 -38.43 37.98 -9.79
C SER A 379 -39.25 36.76 -10.17
N ILE A 380 -40.57 36.83 -9.93
CA ILE A 380 -41.54 35.80 -10.33
C ILE A 380 -41.34 35.52 -11.84
N PRO A 381 -41.17 34.26 -12.26
CA PRO A 381 -40.92 33.94 -13.66
C PRO A 381 -42.12 34.38 -14.51
N SER A 382 -41.86 35.20 -15.54
CA SER A 382 -42.88 35.59 -16.50
C SER A 382 -43.13 34.46 -17.50
N LEU A 383 -44.35 33.90 -17.52
CA LEU A 383 -44.74 32.86 -18.47
C LEU A 383 -45.06 33.50 -19.84
N THR A 384 -44.24 33.21 -20.85
CA THR A 384 -44.52 33.57 -22.24
C THR A 384 -45.37 32.47 -22.91
N PRO A 385 -46.56 32.79 -23.47
CA PRO A 385 -47.40 31.78 -24.11
C PRO A 385 -46.79 31.27 -25.42
N TRP A 386 -46.83 29.95 -25.63
CA TRP A 386 -46.39 29.31 -26.86
C TRP A 386 -47.41 29.54 -27.99
N ARG A 387 -47.00 30.25 -29.05
CA ARG A 387 -47.86 30.52 -30.20
C ARG A 387 -47.59 29.50 -31.31
N ILE A 388 -48.41 28.45 -31.35
CA ILE A 388 -48.33 27.40 -32.36
C ILE A 388 -48.96 27.92 -33.67
N LYS A 389 -48.24 27.82 -34.79
CA LYS A 389 -48.76 28.09 -36.14
C LYS A 389 -48.47 26.90 -37.06
N LEU A 390 -49.41 26.57 -37.94
CA LEU A 390 -49.19 25.55 -38.96
C LEU A 390 -48.18 26.08 -40.00
N GLY A 391 -47.07 25.38 -40.17
CA GLY A 391 -46.03 25.72 -41.14
C GLY A 391 -46.50 25.52 -42.58
N ASN A 392 -46.08 26.39 -43.49
CA ASN A 392 -46.42 26.27 -44.91
C ASN A 392 -45.53 25.21 -45.59
N LYS A 393 -46.10 24.35 -46.44
CA LYS A 393 -45.51 23.09 -46.96
C LYS A 393 -44.28 23.25 -47.88
N LYS A 394 -43.64 24.42 -47.93
CA LYS A 394 -42.55 24.74 -48.89
C LYS A 394 -41.36 25.46 -48.25
N SER A 395 -40.80 24.94 -47.16
CA SER A 395 -39.44 25.28 -46.73
C SER A 395 -38.64 24.00 -46.50
N SER A 396 -37.90 23.58 -47.53
CA SER A 396 -36.94 22.47 -47.50
C SER A 396 -35.56 22.91 -46.97
N SER A 397 -35.52 23.96 -46.16
CA SER A 397 -34.33 24.38 -45.42
C SER A 397 -34.58 24.09 -43.95
N ALA A 398 -33.81 23.14 -43.43
CA ALA A 398 -33.81 22.68 -42.06
C ALA A 398 -33.80 23.83 -41.05
N GLU A 399 -34.82 23.92 -40.22
CA GLU A 399 -34.69 24.50 -38.89
C GLU A 399 -35.58 23.70 -37.93
N SER A 400 -34.95 23.00 -36.98
CA SER A 400 -35.57 22.30 -35.86
C SER A 400 -36.34 23.21 -34.88
N GLY A 401 -36.59 24.48 -35.23
CA GLY A 401 -37.24 25.49 -34.40
C GLY A 401 -38.76 25.35 -34.26
N ALA A 402 -39.38 24.30 -34.78
CA ALA A 402 -40.80 24.02 -34.54
C ALA A 402 -41.08 23.54 -33.10
N PHE A 403 -40.07 22.93 -32.45
CA PHE A 403 -40.18 22.36 -31.10
C PHE A 403 -39.39 23.14 -30.04
N GLU A 404 -38.53 24.07 -30.43
CA GLU A 404 -37.68 24.84 -29.53
C GLU A 404 -37.88 26.34 -29.80
N SER A 405 -38.34 27.07 -28.79
CA SER A 405 -38.45 28.53 -28.89
C SER A 405 -37.04 29.15 -28.91
N VAL A 406 -36.80 30.17 -29.73
CA VAL A 406 -35.55 30.96 -29.66
C VAL A 406 -35.31 31.53 -28.26
N VAL A 407 -36.39 31.90 -27.56
CA VAL A 407 -36.34 32.38 -26.17
C VAL A 407 -35.96 31.24 -25.21
N GLU A 408 -36.43 30.03 -25.46
CA GLU A 408 -36.10 28.84 -24.67
C GLU A 408 -34.65 28.42 -24.88
N LEU A 409 -34.16 28.41 -26.13
CA LEU A 409 -32.75 28.18 -26.45
C LEU A 409 -31.84 29.23 -25.79
N GLN A 410 -32.26 30.49 -25.80
CA GLN A 410 -31.52 31.57 -25.13
C GLN A 410 -31.55 31.42 -23.61
N GLN A 411 -32.68 31.05 -23.01
CA GLN A 411 -32.79 30.75 -21.58
C GLN A 411 -32.01 29.50 -21.18
N GLN A 412 -32.01 28.46 -22.01
CA GLN A 412 -31.24 27.24 -21.79
C GLN A 412 -29.74 27.54 -21.90
N ALA A 413 -29.33 28.39 -22.85
CA ALA A 413 -27.95 28.87 -22.95
C ALA A 413 -27.55 29.74 -21.75
N THR A 414 -28.38 30.67 -21.30
CA THR A 414 -28.09 31.49 -20.10
C THR A 414 -28.09 30.66 -18.82
N TRP A 415 -28.99 29.69 -18.68
CA TRP A 415 -29.00 28.75 -17.55
C TRP A 415 -27.79 27.83 -17.57
N ARG A 416 -27.39 27.33 -18.74
CA ARG A 416 -26.17 26.51 -18.92
C ARG A 416 -24.92 27.32 -18.63
N ASN A 417 -24.86 28.58 -19.06
CA ASN A 417 -23.78 29.51 -18.73
C ASN A 417 -23.78 29.89 -17.24
N LYS A 418 -24.94 30.07 -16.59
CA LYS A 418 -25.07 30.37 -15.16
C LYS A 418 -24.68 29.16 -14.29
N LYS A 419 -24.92 27.93 -14.76
CA LYS A 419 -24.41 26.69 -14.14
C LYS A 419 -22.91 26.47 -14.36
N GLN A 420 -22.35 26.94 -15.48
CA GLN A 420 -20.92 26.83 -15.78
C GLN A 420 -20.10 27.98 -15.22
N ALA A 421 -20.72 29.10 -14.85
CA ALA A 421 -20.09 30.17 -14.09
C ALA A 421 -19.72 29.64 -12.69
N PRO A 422 -18.43 29.59 -12.33
CA PRO A 422 -18.02 29.21 -10.99
C PRO A 422 -18.63 30.22 -9.99
N GLN A 423 -19.44 29.75 -9.05
CA GLN A 423 -19.92 30.54 -7.91
C GLN A 423 -18.77 30.99 -6.99
N GLN A 424 -17.57 30.43 -7.19
CA GLN A 424 -16.36 30.77 -6.44
C GLN A 424 -15.15 30.88 -7.39
N PRO A 425 -14.19 31.78 -7.13
CA PRO A 425 -12.99 31.88 -7.95
C PRO A 425 -12.27 30.52 -7.97
N PRO A 426 -11.67 30.12 -9.11
CA PRO A 426 -11.12 28.78 -9.33
C PRO A 426 -10.02 28.35 -8.33
N ASN A 427 -9.53 29.28 -7.50
CA ASN A 427 -8.50 29.06 -6.50
C ASN A 427 -9.01 29.08 -5.04
N PHE A 428 -10.30 29.36 -4.78
CA PHE A 428 -10.83 29.49 -3.40
C PHE A 428 -10.48 28.28 -2.54
N ARG A 429 -10.62 27.06 -3.07
CA ARG A 429 -10.31 25.85 -2.30
C ARG A 429 -8.82 25.71 -1.96
N ARG A 430 -7.92 26.13 -2.86
CA ARG A 430 -6.46 26.04 -2.66
C ARG A 430 -5.94 27.12 -1.69
N GLU A 431 -6.62 28.26 -1.65
CA GLU A 431 -6.29 29.38 -0.77
C GLU A 431 -6.86 29.19 0.65
N MET A 432 -7.99 28.48 0.76
CA MET A 432 -8.75 28.36 2.02
C MET A 432 -8.54 27.01 2.73
N PHE A 433 -8.04 25.99 2.03
CA PHE A 433 -7.82 24.65 2.57
C PHE A 433 -6.45 24.09 2.20
N GLY A 434 -5.91 23.25 3.08
CA GLY A 434 -4.59 22.63 2.94
C GLY A 434 -3.64 23.03 4.08
N LEU A 435 -2.52 22.33 4.18
CA LEU A 435 -1.40 22.77 5.02
C LEU A 435 -0.45 23.70 4.24
N PRO A 436 0.08 24.77 4.86
CA PRO A 436 1.13 25.58 4.23
C PRO A 436 2.33 24.69 3.86
N GLY A 437 2.67 24.62 2.57
CA GLY A 437 3.76 23.77 2.04
C GLY A 437 3.31 22.54 1.25
N HIS A 438 2.10 22.02 1.48
CA HIS A 438 1.58 20.86 0.74
C HIS A 438 1.37 21.16 -0.75
N ALA A 439 0.96 22.39 -1.07
CA ALA A 439 0.75 22.85 -2.44
C ALA A 439 2.02 22.88 -3.31
N LEU A 440 3.21 22.99 -2.69
CA LEU A 440 4.50 22.98 -3.37
C LEU A 440 4.95 21.53 -3.59
N ASN A 441 4.74 20.67 -2.60
CA ASN A 441 5.00 19.24 -2.69
C ASN A 441 4.08 18.55 -3.73
N ASP A 442 2.79 18.92 -3.75
CA ASP A 442 1.82 18.45 -4.75
C ASP A 442 2.18 18.90 -6.17
N TYR A 443 2.65 20.15 -6.31
CA TYR A 443 3.12 20.65 -7.60
C TYR A 443 4.37 19.89 -8.08
N GLN A 444 5.33 19.61 -7.19
CA GLN A 444 6.51 18.81 -7.49
C GLN A 444 6.14 17.36 -7.86
N MET A 445 5.22 16.74 -7.12
CA MET A 445 4.73 15.39 -7.39
C MET A 445 3.98 15.30 -8.72
N GLN A 446 3.16 16.30 -9.04
CA GLN A 446 2.44 16.38 -10.31
C GLN A 446 3.40 16.57 -11.50
N LEU A 447 4.43 17.40 -11.34
CA LEU A 447 5.53 17.54 -12.30
C LEU A 447 6.26 16.22 -12.52
N MET A 448 6.62 15.51 -11.44
CA MET A 448 7.29 14.20 -11.53
C MET A 448 6.42 13.14 -12.22
N MET A 449 5.11 13.11 -11.93
CA MET A 449 4.18 12.18 -12.58
C MET A 449 4.00 12.50 -14.07
N LEU A 450 3.90 13.78 -14.42
CA LEU A 450 3.83 14.24 -15.81
C LEU A 450 5.12 13.89 -16.56
N GLU A 451 6.27 14.05 -15.92
CA GLU A 451 7.58 13.66 -16.46
C GLU A 451 7.66 12.15 -16.68
N GLN A 452 7.21 11.33 -15.73
CA GLN A 452 7.11 9.86 -15.90
C GLN A 452 6.18 9.47 -17.05
N GLN A 453 5.02 10.12 -17.17
CA GLN A 453 4.09 9.86 -18.27
C GLN A 453 4.69 10.25 -19.62
N ASN A 454 5.36 11.40 -19.70
CA ASN A 454 6.08 11.84 -20.90
C ASN A 454 7.22 10.87 -21.24
N LYS A 455 7.97 10.40 -20.24
CA LYS A 455 9.03 9.39 -20.41
C LYS A 455 8.46 8.05 -20.90
N LYS A 456 7.30 7.63 -20.40
CA LYS A 456 6.60 6.41 -20.85
C LYS A 456 6.08 6.56 -22.29
N ARG A 457 5.51 7.71 -22.65
CA ARG A 457 5.11 8.03 -24.03
C ARG A 457 6.32 8.02 -24.97
N LEU A 458 7.42 8.63 -24.55
CA LEU A 458 8.67 8.65 -25.32
C LEU A 458 9.24 7.22 -25.50
N MET A 459 9.21 6.39 -24.46
CA MET A 459 9.66 5.00 -24.52
C MET A 459 8.79 4.16 -25.47
N MET A 460 7.46 4.30 -25.42
CA MET A 460 6.56 3.60 -26.35
C MET A 460 6.73 4.09 -27.79
N ALA A 461 6.86 5.41 -28.02
CA ALA A 461 7.10 5.95 -29.35
C ALA A 461 8.44 5.46 -29.95
N ARG A 462 9.48 5.29 -29.12
CA ARG A 462 10.77 4.76 -29.54
C ARG A 462 10.72 3.25 -29.83
N GLN A 463 9.93 2.51 -29.06
CA GLN A 463 9.69 1.08 -29.27
C GLN A 463 8.86 0.81 -30.54
N GLU A 464 7.92 1.70 -30.89
CA GLU A 464 7.18 1.65 -32.15
C GLU A 464 8.10 1.87 -33.35
N GLN A 465 9.04 2.83 -33.28
CA GLN A 465 10.04 3.06 -34.34
C GLN A 465 10.98 1.87 -34.55
N ASP A 466 11.37 1.16 -33.49
CA ASP A 466 12.18 -0.07 -33.58
C ASP A 466 11.40 -1.27 -34.15
N SER A 467 10.06 -1.21 -34.16
CA SER A 467 9.20 -2.28 -34.71
C SER A 467 8.82 -2.11 -36.18
N THR A 468 9.01 -0.91 -36.76
CA THR A 468 8.64 -0.58 -38.14
C THR A 468 9.79 0.01 -38.97
N GLY A 469 10.98 -0.58 -38.90
CA GLY A 469 12.09 -0.27 -39.81
C GLY A 469 12.26 -1.35 -40.91
N PRO A 470 12.34 -1.01 -42.20
CA PRO A 470 12.75 -1.98 -43.24
C PRO A 470 14.23 -2.36 -43.07
N PRO A 471 14.67 -3.56 -43.53
CA PRO A 471 16.03 -4.04 -43.27
C PRO A 471 17.08 -3.21 -44.04
N ALA A 472 18.22 -2.99 -43.40
CA ALA A 472 19.34 -2.25 -43.96
C ALA A 472 19.93 -2.92 -45.22
N PRO A 473 20.31 -2.18 -46.27
CA PRO A 473 21.03 -2.73 -47.41
C PRO A 473 22.53 -2.92 -47.09
N PRO A 474 23.22 -3.84 -47.80
CA PRO A 474 24.64 -4.16 -47.56
C PRO A 474 25.59 -3.05 -48.06
N PRO A 475 26.85 -3.02 -47.59
CA PRO A 475 27.77 -1.92 -47.88
C PRO A 475 28.30 -2.00 -49.32
N PRO A 476 28.38 -0.88 -50.08
CA PRO A 476 29.09 -0.88 -51.35
C PRO A 476 30.58 -0.63 -51.16
N ALA A 477 31.38 -1.56 -51.69
CA ALA A 477 32.79 -1.37 -51.97
C ALA A 477 32.93 -0.49 -53.23
N ALA A 478 33.29 0.78 -53.04
CA ALA A 478 33.88 1.61 -54.08
C ALA A 478 34.83 2.61 -53.42
N ALA A 479 36.09 2.18 -53.33
CA ALA A 479 37.21 3.04 -53.01
C ALA A 479 37.63 3.87 -54.23
N MET A 480 38.37 4.94 -53.94
CA MET A 480 39.29 5.68 -54.83
C MET A 480 38.66 6.69 -55.82
N MET A 481 38.44 7.92 -55.36
CA MET A 481 38.93 9.17 -55.95
C MET A 481 38.09 10.35 -55.44
N ALA A 482 38.57 11.04 -54.40
CA ALA A 482 38.28 12.46 -54.17
C ALA A 482 39.01 12.92 -52.90
N GLN A 483 40.33 12.79 -52.89
CA GLN A 483 41.15 13.42 -51.86
C GLN A 483 42.45 13.91 -52.49
N GLN A 484 42.33 14.95 -53.30
CA GLN A 484 43.41 15.86 -53.68
C GLN A 484 42.78 17.06 -54.39
N ALA A 485 43.34 18.25 -54.14
CA ALA A 485 42.94 19.55 -54.65
C ALA A 485 41.79 20.25 -53.90
N ARG A 486 42.11 20.82 -52.73
CA ARG A 486 41.59 22.15 -52.33
C ARG A 486 42.52 22.81 -51.31
N VAL A 487 43.67 23.25 -51.82
CA VAL A 487 44.54 24.25 -51.19
C VAL A 487 44.98 25.22 -52.30
N GLN A 488 44.84 26.52 -52.03
CA GLN A 488 45.38 27.69 -52.74
C GLN A 488 44.73 28.19 -54.05
N ALA A 489 44.14 29.39 -53.96
CA ALA A 489 44.30 30.57 -54.83
C ALA A 489 43.21 31.60 -54.45
N GLN A 490 43.48 32.61 -53.61
CA GLN A 490 43.91 33.97 -53.97
C GLN A 490 43.13 34.64 -55.12
N GLY A 491 42.58 35.83 -54.84
CA GLY A 491 42.50 36.91 -55.84
C GLY A 491 41.17 37.67 -55.95
N SER A 492 41.11 38.84 -55.29
CA SER A 492 40.61 40.14 -55.80
C SER A 492 39.11 40.30 -56.13
N GLN A 493 38.40 41.15 -55.35
CA GLN A 493 37.97 42.55 -55.67
C GLN A 493 36.88 42.64 -56.77
N MET A 494 35.87 43.52 -56.77
CA MET A 494 35.33 44.61 -55.94
C MET A 494 34.05 45.08 -56.69
N ARG A 495 32.97 45.49 -56.01
CA ARG A 495 32.31 46.82 -56.16
C ARG A 495 30.98 46.91 -55.37
N PRO A 496 30.56 48.14 -54.96
CA PRO A 496 29.78 48.42 -53.74
C PRO A 496 28.59 49.39 -54.05
N PRO A 497 28.14 50.37 -53.20
CA PRO A 497 28.08 50.54 -51.73
C PRO A 497 26.70 51.05 -51.19
N MET A 498 26.64 51.26 -49.85
CA MET A 498 25.95 52.31 -49.03
C MET A 498 25.13 51.67 -47.88
N SER A 499 25.16 52.10 -46.60
CA SER A 499 25.79 53.23 -45.92
C SER A 499 25.68 53.07 -44.38
N HIS A 500 26.56 53.78 -43.67
CA HIS A 500 26.48 54.30 -42.30
C HIS A 500 27.10 53.57 -41.10
N ASN A 501 27.59 54.43 -40.21
CA ASN A 501 28.83 54.41 -39.45
C ASN A 501 28.51 54.70 -37.97
N MET A 502 29.49 54.48 -37.08
CA MET A 502 29.59 54.94 -35.68
C MET A 502 29.03 54.05 -34.56
N MET A 503 29.86 53.12 -34.06
CA MET A 503 30.08 52.91 -32.61
C MET A 503 31.29 51.96 -32.39
N VAL A 504 32.52 52.46 -32.56
CA VAL A 504 33.74 51.72 -32.18
C VAL A 504 34.59 52.63 -31.29
N GLN A 505 34.15 52.81 -30.05
CA GLN A 505 35.03 53.27 -28.98
C GLN A 505 34.53 52.86 -27.58
N SER A 506 34.04 51.62 -27.46
CA SER A 506 33.73 51.00 -26.15
C SER A 506 34.15 49.52 -26.05
N GLN A 507 34.89 48.99 -27.02
CA GLN A 507 35.19 47.54 -27.09
C GLN A 507 36.58 47.13 -26.59
N MET A 508 37.42 48.05 -26.10
CA MET A 508 38.76 47.68 -25.62
C MET A 508 38.88 47.50 -24.09
N VAL A 509 37.81 47.73 -23.32
CA VAL A 509 37.83 47.55 -21.84
C VAL A 509 37.05 46.30 -21.38
N GLN A 510 36.17 45.73 -22.21
CA GLN A 510 35.44 44.49 -21.87
C GLN A 510 36.24 43.19 -22.08
N ASN A 511 37.31 43.22 -22.88
CA ASN A 511 38.06 42.01 -23.24
C ASN A 511 39.08 41.52 -22.20
N GLN A 512 39.33 42.26 -21.12
CA GLN A 512 40.28 41.85 -20.06
C GLN A 512 39.62 41.23 -18.82
N MET A 513 38.30 41.31 -18.66
CA MET A 513 37.57 40.61 -17.56
C MET A 513 36.84 39.33 -18.00
N ALA A 514 36.74 39.06 -19.31
CA ALA A 514 35.95 37.93 -19.83
C ALA A 514 36.71 36.58 -19.90
N GLN A 515 38.04 36.57 -19.93
CA GLN A 515 38.83 35.33 -20.05
C GLN A 515 38.75 34.40 -18.81
N PRO A 516 38.91 34.87 -17.56
CA PRO A 516 38.79 33.97 -16.41
C PRO A 516 37.35 33.50 -16.16
N GLN A 517 36.36 34.32 -16.53
CA GLN A 517 34.94 33.96 -16.40
C GLN A 517 34.52 32.88 -17.41
N GLN A 518 35.03 32.95 -18.65
CA GLN A 518 34.80 31.90 -19.65
C GLN A 518 35.43 30.57 -19.25
N MET A 519 36.64 30.56 -18.68
CA MET A 519 37.31 29.33 -18.25
C MET A 519 36.58 28.66 -17.07
N GLN A 520 36.09 29.45 -16.11
CA GLN A 520 35.30 28.92 -15.00
C GLN A 520 33.95 28.36 -15.46
N GLN A 521 33.30 29.02 -16.43
CA GLN A 521 32.05 28.55 -17.01
C GLN A 521 32.24 27.28 -17.85
N GLN A 522 33.38 27.14 -18.54
CA GLN A 522 33.75 25.94 -19.28
C GLN A 522 34.03 24.75 -18.36
N MET A 523 34.71 24.98 -17.23
CA MET A 523 34.94 23.96 -16.21
C MET A 523 33.63 23.50 -15.54
N GLN A 524 32.71 24.44 -15.30
CA GLN A 524 31.40 24.12 -14.73
C GLN A 524 30.53 23.33 -15.74
N GLN A 525 30.58 23.67 -17.03
CA GLN A 525 29.95 22.86 -18.09
C GLN A 525 30.56 21.46 -18.20
N GLN A 526 31.88 21.34 -18.08
CA GLN A 526 32.55 20.05 -18.14
C GLN A 526 32.16 19.14 -16.96
N MET A 527 32.07 19.71 -15.75
CA MET A 527 31.58 19.00 -14.57
C MET A 527 30.11 18.56 -14.74
N GLN A 528 29.28 19.42 -15.32
CA GLN A 528 27.87 19.11 -15.56
C GLN A 528 27.71 18.02 -16.64
N GLN A 529 28.51 18.02 -17.69
CA GLN A 529 28.58 16.93 -18.69
C GLN A 529 29.06 15.62 -18.07
N GLN A 530 30.06 15.68 -17.19
CA GLN A 530 30.59 14.49 -16.51
C GLN A 530 29.53 13.87 -15.59
N MET A 531 28.78 14.70 -14.85
CA MET A 531 27.66 14.25 -14.03
C MET A 531 26.54 13.63 -14.88
N GLN A 532 26.23 14.22 -16.04
CA GLN A 532 25.27 13.66 -16.99
C GLN A 532 25.71 12.31 -17.58
N GLN A 533 27.00 12.17 -17.93
CA GLN A 533 27.55 10.89 -18.38
C GLN A 533 27.53 9.84 -17.28
N GLN A 534 27.84 10.21 -16.03
CA GLN A 534 27.79 9.29 -14.89
C GLN A 534 26.35 8.82 -14.63
N MET A 535 25.37 9.73 -14.71
CA MET A 535 23.96 9.38 -14.60
C MET A 535 23.49 8.48 -15.75
N GLN A 536 23.94 8.71 -16.98
CA GLN A 536 23.65 7.82 -18.12
C GLN A 536 24.27 6.43 -17.95
N GLN A 537 25.52 6.35 -17.46
CA GLN A 537 26.16 5.06 -17.18
C GLN A 537 25.45 4.32 -16.05
N GLN A 538 25.02 5.01 -15.00
CA GLN A 538 24.27 4.41 -13.90
C GLN A 538 22.91 3.89 -14.38
N MET A 539 22.22 4.65 -15.24
CA MET A 539 20.96 4.21 -15.86
C MET A 539 21.16 3.01 -16.79
N GLN A 540 22.25 2.97 -17.59
CA GLN A 540 22.59 1.81 -18.40
C GLN A 540 22.91 0.58 -17.55
N GLN A 541 23.66 0.73 -16.46
CA GLN A 541 23.92 -0.37 -15.53
C GLN A 541 22.64 -0.89 -14.89
N GLN A 542 21.74 0.00 -14.46
CA GLN A 542 20.46 -0.39 -13.87
C GLN A 542 19.58 -1.13 -14.90
N MET A 543 19.56 -0.67 -16.15
CA MET A 543 18.85 -1.35 -17.24
C MET A 543 19.46 -2.72 -17.55
N GLN A 544 20.79 -2.85 -17.56
CA GLN A 544 21.48 -4.13 -17.74
C GLN A 544 21.19 -5.09 -16.58
N GLN A 545 21.18 -4.63 -15.34
CA GLN A 545 20.82 -5.43 -14.17
C GLN A 545 19.36 -5.90 -14.25
N GLN A 546 18.44 -5.04 -14.68
CA GLN A 546 17.03 -5.39 -14.88
C GLN A 546 16.86 -6.42 -16.01
N MET A 547 17.59 -6.27 -17.12
CA MET A 547 17.64 -7.25 -18.21
C MET A 547 18.23 -8.60 -17.76
N HIS A 548 19.25 -8.58 -16.89
CA HIS A 548 19.86 -9.79 -16.33
C HIS A 548 18.91 -10.50 -15.35
N SER A 549 18.20 -9.73 -14.52
CA SER A 549 17.16 -10.22 -13.62
C SER A 549 16.00 -10.84 -14.40
N ASN A 550 15.52 -10.17 -15.45
CA ASN A 550 14.47 -10.69 -16.33
C ASN A 550 14.92 -11.95 -17.09
N ARG A 551 16.18 -12.01 -17.57
CA ARG A 551 16.74 -13.23 -18.17
C ARG A 551 16.82 -14.38 -17.16
N CYS A 552 17.25 -14.12 -15.92
CA CYS A 552 17.30 -15.14 -14.87
C CYS A 552 15.90 -15.62 -14.48
N SER A 553 14.95 -14.70 -14.31
CA SER A 553 13.55 -15.00 -14.01
C SER A 553 12.91 -15.84 -15.12
N ASN A 554 13.08 -15.46 -16.39
CA ASN A 554 12.58 -16.22 -17.54
C ASN A 554 13.26 -17.59 -17.66
N ARG A 555 14.56 -17.70 -17.35
CA ARG A 555 15.28 -18.98 -17.38
C ARG A 555 14.81 -19.91 -16.25
N CYS A 556 14.55 -19.38 -15.06
CA CYS A 556 13.96 -20.13 -13.95
C CYS A 556 12.51 -20.55 -14.25
N SER A 557 11.69 -19.64 -14.78
CA SER A 557 10.30 -19.91 -15.17
C SER A 557 10.23 -20.99 -16.25
N ASN A 558 11.03 -20.88 -17.31
CA ASN A 558 11.09 -21.90 -18.37
C ASN A 558 11.61 -23.25 -17.87
N ARG A 559 12.57 -23.27 -16.94
CA ARG A 559 13.08 -24.52 -16.35
C ARG A 559 12.05 -25.18 -15.43
N CYS A 560 11.27 -24.39 -14.69
CA CYS A 560 10.14 -24.88 -13.88
C CYS A 560 8.99 -25.39 -14.77
N SER A 561 8.60 -24.62 -15.79
CA SER A 561 7.55 -25.00 -16.75
C SER A 561 7.92 -26.27 -17.51
N ASN A 562 9.15 -26.41 -18.03
CA ASN A 562 9.59 -27.63 -18.70
C ASN A 562 9.66 -28.83 -17.74
N ARG A 563 10.02 -28.62 -16.47
CA ARG A 563 10.06 -29.70 -15.48
C ARG A 563 8.66 -30.15 -15.06
N CYS A 564 7.70 -29.22 -14.94
CA CYS A 564 6.29 -29.54 -14.70
C CYS A 564 5.64 -30.21 -15.92
N SER A 565 5.89 -29.69 -17.12
CA SER A 565 5.34 -30.23 -18.36
C SER A 565 5.84 -31.66 -18.62
N ASN A 566 7.15 -31.91 -18.47
CA ASN A 566 7.71 -33.27 -18.59
C ASN A 566 7.19 -34.22 -17.50
N ARG A 567 6.91 -33.73 -16.29
CA ARG A 567 6.35 -34.56 -15.21
C ARG A 567 4.88 -34.89 -15.45
N CYS A 568 4.10 -33.97 -16.00
CA CYS A 568 2.71 -34.21 -16.43
C CYS A 568 2.66 -35.14 -17.64
N SER A 569 3.47 -34.91 -18.67
CA SER A 569 3.55 -35.77 -19.85
C SER A 569 3.96 -37.20 -19.48
N ASN A 570 5.00 -37.39 -18.66
CA ASN A 570 5.39 -38.74 -18.22
C ASN A 570 4.32 -39.42 -17.35
N ARG A 571 3.53 -38.66 -16.58
CA ARG A 571 2.44 -39.21 -15.76
C ARG A 571 1.22 -39.58 -16.61
N CYS A 572 0.92 -38.82 -17.65
CA CYS A 572 -0.11 -39.16 -18.63
C CYS A 572 0.30 -40.35 -19.51
N SER A 573 1.53 -40.37 -20.03
CA SER A 573 2.05 -41.48 -20.82
C SER A 573 2.06 -42.79 -20.02
N ASN A 574 2.54 -42.79 -18.77
CA ASN A 574 2.51 -43.99 -17.93
C ASN A 574 1.09 -44.45 -17.57
N ARG A 575 0.12 -43.54 -17.49
CA ARG A 575 -1.28 -43.89 -17.21
C ARG A 575 -2.00 -44.46 -18.45
N CYS A 576 -1.69 -43.94 -19.63
CA CYS A 576 -2.19 -44.48 -20.90
C CYS A 576 -1.59 -45.86 -21.19
N SER A 577 -0.27 -46.04 -21.00
CA SER A 577 0.42 -47.33 -21.20
C SER A 577 -0.06 -48.42 -20.22
N ASN A 578 -0.38 -48.08 -18.97
CA ASN A 578 -0.96 -49.06 -18.03
C ASN A 578 -2.44 -49.37 -18.32
N SER A 579 -3.19 -48.46 -18.96
CA SER A 579 -4.59 -48.73 -19.33
C SER A 579 -4.72 -49.65 -20.54
N SER A 580 -3.76 -49.61 -21.48
CA SER A 580 -3.73 -50.49 -22.65
C SER A 580 -3.28 -51.92 -22.32
N SER A 581 -2.51 -52.13 -21.25
CA SER A 581 -2.16 -53.47 -20.75
C SER A 581 -3.30 -54.17 -20.00
N ASN A 582 -4.23 -53.41 -19.41
CA ASN A 582 -5.35 -53.97 -18.62
C ASN A 582 -6.64 -54.20 -19.43
N SER A 583 -6.63 -53.90 -20.73
CA SER A 583 -7.78 -54.02 -21.63
C SER A 583 -7.89 -55.38 -22.34
N GLN A 584 -6.98 -56.33 -22.06
CA GLN A 584 -7.06 -57.69 -22.62
C GLN A 584 -7.88 -58.68 -21.77
N GLU A 585 -8.30 -58.34 -20.56
CA GLU A 585 -9.08 -59.25 -19.69
C GLU A 585 -10.61 -59.02 -19.72
N TRP A 586 -11.12 -58.00 -20.42
CA TRP A 586 -12.57 -57.68 -20.40
C TRP A 586 -13.37 -58.10 -21.64
N ARG A 587 -12.83 -58.99 -22.49
CA ARG A 587 -13.59 -59.58 -23.62
C ARG A 587 -14.08 -61.00 -23.32
N ARG A 588 -14.86 -61.16 -22.26
CA ARG A 588 -15.94 -62.14 -22.20
C ARG A 588 -17.12 -61.44 -21.52
N TRP A 589 -18.31 -61.76 -22.00
CA TRP A 589 -19.63 -61.31 -21.54
C TRP A 589 -20.29 -60.20 -22.38
N THR A 590 -21.34 -60.65 -23.05
CA THR A 590 -22.55 -59.96 -23.55
C THR A 590 -22.60 -59.52 -25.01
N SER A 591 -23.38 -60.31 -25.76
CA SER A 591 -24.04 -60.00 -27.04
C SER A 591 -25.29 -59.11 -26.82
N PRO A 592 -25.89 -58.54 -27.89
CA PRO A 592 -26.62 -57.27 -27.83
C PRO A 592 -28.16 -57.36 -27.99
N LEU A 593 -28.80 -56.19 -27.87
CA LEU A 593 -30.10 -55.72 -28.40
C LEU A 593 -31.22 -55.53 -27.36
N THR A 594 -31.69 -54.28 -27.18
CA THR A 594 -32.94 -53.79 -27.80
C THR A 594 -33.26 -52.34 -27.40
N THR A 595 -33.59 -51.55 -28.42
CA THR A 595 -34.24 -50.23 -28.38
C THR A 595 -35.72 -50.35 -28.05
N THR A 596 -36.28 -49.48 -27.19
CA THR A 596 -37.71 -49.14 -27.23
C THR A 596 -37.94 -47.70 -26.76
N SER A 597 -38.81 -47.01 -27.49
CA SER A 597 -39.27 -45.63 -27.39
C SER A 597 -40.35 -45.42 -26.32
N MET A 598 -40.33 -44.23 -25.67
CA MET A 598 -41.46 -43.34 -25.26
C MET A 598 -42.65 -43.90 -24.44
N PRO A 599 -43.61 -43.07 -23.93
CA PRO A 599 -43.60 -41.68 -23.44
C PRO A 599 -44.31 -41.52 -22.06
N CYS A 600 -44.24 -40.32 -21.46
CA CYS A 600 -45.41 -39.49 -21.07
C CYS A 600 -44.95 -38.10 -20.64
#